data_AF-A0A2L0PNZ2-F1
#
_entry.id   AF-A0A2L0PNZ2-F1
#
_cell.length_a   1.000
_cell.length_b   1.000
_cell.length_c   1.000
_cell.angle_alpha   90.00
_cell.angle_beta   90.00
_cell.angle_gamma   90.00
#
_symmetry.space_group_name_H-M   'P 1'
#
loop_
_entity.id
_entity.type
_entity.pdbx_description
1 polymer ?
#
loop_
_entity_poly.entity_id
_entity_poly.type
_entity_poly.pdbx_seq_one_letter_code
_entity_poly.pdbx_strand_id
1 'polypeptide(L)'
;MKSRLTNTQAKAIATMVLEHFNQHAALFINTDEYIKPMFEAANWEGIKQNQTIRVQAYKDKVIQIATKLRQEIGANALSDEVWQQAKAEYCNLLQLHSQSEWAKAYFSSVTTEILKCHYFDNPFTFSKTHSLTEQLATPSSIFALSSTHSSDLKPVWHNILSYFDWQTPFAHLETTLTNIMQMLKTHYQKPSVSPTEHWHFQVLNHPIYHNQHAYVFGQMIQNEQQQTFALVITHDANALLCIDTILLEHEQIAILFSSLQTYFLADLDLPSTYVEFLHTMSPNQSKDGWYAFLELQK
;
A
#
# COMPACT_ATOMS: atom_id res chain seq x y z
N MET A 1 22.69 21.14 -32.48
CA MET A 1 23.61 20.19 -31.84
C MET A 1 23.37 20.07 -30.33
N LYS A 2 23.32 21.19 -29.59
CA LYS A 2 22.95 21.23 -28.16
C LYS A 2 21.62 20.49 -27.85
N SER A 3 20.54 20.76 -28.60
CA SER A 3 19.24 20.10 -28.38
C SER A 3 19.23 18.57 -28.53
N ARG A 4 20.08 18.01 -29.41
CA ARG A 4 20.21 16.55 -29.56
C ARG A 4 20.93 15.92 -28.37
N LEU A 5 22.01 16.55 -27.89
CA LEU A 5 22.74 16.08 -26.70
C LEU A 5 21.86 16.14 -25.44
N THR A 6 21.13 17.23 -25.25
CA THR A 6 20.15 17.38 -24.15
C THR A 6 19.12 16.26 -24.16
N ASN A 7 18.56 15.91 -25.33
CA ASN A 7 17.58 14.84 -25.45
C ASN A 7 18.19 13.46 -25.16
N THR A 8 19.40 13.17 -25.66
CA THR A 8 20.09 11.90 -25.38
C THR A 8 20.40 11.72 -23.89
N GLN A 9 20.90 12.76 -23.22
CA GLN A 9 21.18 12.71 -21.78
C GLN A 9 19.89 12.53 -20.96
N ALA A 10 18.84 13.28 -21.30
CA ALA A 10 17.54 13.18 -20.64
C ALA A 10 16.94 11.77 -20.72
N LYS A 11 16.96 11.16 -21.92
CA LYS A 11 16.50 9.78 -22.11
C LYS A 11 17.33 8.78 -21.33
N ALA A 12 18.66 8.92 -21.35
CA ALA A 12 19.53 8.02 -20.60
C ALA A 12 19.26 8.06 -19.09
N ILE A 13 19.02 9.25 -18.52
CA ILE A 13 18.63 9.41 -17.11
C ILE A 13 17.30 8.70 -16.85
N ALA A 14 16.26 9.00 -17.65
CA ALA A 14 14.93 8.42 -17.47
C ALA A 14 14.96 6.88 -17.52
N THR A 15 15.63 6.31 -18.53
CA THR A 15 15.74 4.85 -18.69
C THR A 15 16.52 4.22 -17.54
N MET A 16 17.68 4.75 -17.16
CA MET A 16 18.47 4.16 -16.08
C MET A 16 17.77 4.23 -14.73
N VAL A 17 17.08 5.34 -14.43
CA VAL A 17 16.31 5.47 -13.19
C VAL A 17 15.17 4.44 -13.17
N LEU A 18 14.46 4.27 -14.28
CA LEU A 18 13.36 3.29 -14.38
C LEU A 18 13.85 1.85 -14.26
N GLU A 19 14.95 1.49 -14.92
CA GLU A 19 15.55 0.16 -14.81
C GLU A 19 15.98 -0.15 -13.36
N HIS A 20 16.61 0.82 -12.69
CA HIS A 20 16.98 0.67 -11.28
C HIS A 20 15.77 0.56 -10.36
N PHE A 21 14.71 1.33 -10.64
CA PHE A 21 13.45 1.24 -9.94
C PHE A 21 12.85 -0.16 -10.08
N ASN A 22 12.76 -0.71 -11.29
CA ASN A 22 12.18 -2.04 -11.54
C ASN A 22 12.95 -3.15 -10.82
N GLN A 23 14.29 -3.05 -10.78
CA GLN A 23 15.12 -3.98 -10.01
C GLN A 23 14.84 -3.88 -8.50
N HIS A 24 14.65 -2.66 -7.99
CA HIS A 24 14.32 -2.46 -6.58
C HIS A 24 12.90 -2.96 -6.26
N ALA A 25 11.93 -2.67 -7.10
CA ALA A 25 10.54 -3.10 -6.94
C ALA A 25 10.42 -4.63 -6.92
N ALA A 26 11.13 -5.33 -7.81
CA ALA A 26 11.16 -6.80 -7.82
C ALA A 26 11.76 -7.39 -6.52
N LEU A 27 12.80 -6.77 -5.96
CA LEU A 27 13.37 -7.21 -4.67
C LEU A 27 12.39 -7.00 -3.51
N PHE A 28 11.59 -5.93 -3.57
CA PHE A 28 10.62 -5.57 -2.54
C PHE A 28 9.45 -6.56 -2.48
N ILE A 29 8.87 -6.90 -3.65
CA ILE A 29 7.80 -7.90 -3.76
C ILE A 29 8.26 -9.25 -3.18
N ASN A 30 9.47 -9.70 -3.54
CA ASN A 30 10.00 -10.97 -3.03
C ASN A 30 10.18 -10.99 -1.50
N THR A 31 10.37 -9.85 -0.84
CA THR A 31 10.49 -9.81 0.63
C THR A 31 9.13 -9.84 1.33
N ASP A 32 8.05 -9.52 0.63
CA ASP A 32 6.71 -9.40 1.21
C ASP A 32 6.01 -10.75 1.38
N GLU A 33 6.38 -11.75 0.55
CA GLU A 33 5.95 -13.14 0.68
C GLU A 33 6.28 -13.75 2.06
N TYR A 34 7.33 -13.28 2.73
CA TYR A 34 7.78 -13.82 4.01
C TYR A 34 7.06 -13.24 5.23
N ILE A 35 6.27 -12.19 5.05
CA ILE A 35 5.71 -11.42 6.16
C ILE A 35 4.56 -12.18 6.82
N LYS A 36 3.70 -12.82 6.02
CA LYS A 36 2.63 -13.68 6.56
C LYS A 36 3.20 -14.84 7.38
N PRO A 37 4.14 -15.67 6.87
CA PRO A 37 4.77 -16.71 7.69
C PRO A 37 5.44 -16.19 8.97
N MET A 38 6.09 -15.02 8.92
CA MET A 38 6.68 -14.42 10.11
C MET A 38 5.62 -13.99 11.14
N PHE A 39 4.49 -13.44 10.68
CA PHE A 39 3.38 -13.08 11.55
C PHE A 39 2.77 -14.32 12.19
N GLU A 40 2.48 -15.36 11.41
CA GLU A 40 1.90 -16.63 11.88
C GLU A 40 2.79 -17.35 12.90
N ALA A 41 4.11 -17.19 12.79
CA ALA A 41 5.10 -17.71 13.73
C ALA A 41 5.35 -16.78 14.94
N ALA A 42 4.62 -15.66 15.07
CA ALA A 42 4.84 -14.61 16.05
C ALA A 42 6.29 -14.08 16.10
N ASN A 43 6.98 -14.08 14.95
CA ASN A 43 8.38 -13.63 14.82
C ASN A 43 8.46 -12.10 14.69
N TRP A 44 8.12 -11.40 15.77
CA TRP A 44 8.09 -9.92 15.81
C TRP A 44 9.46 -9.29 15.55
N GLU A 45 10.52 -9.94 16.03
CA GLU A 45 11.88 -9.48 15.78
C GLU A 45 12.23 -9.57 14.29
N GLY A 46 11.88 -10.68 13.64
CA GLY A 46 12.05 -10.86 12.20
C GLY A 46 11.30 -9.82 11.38
N ILE A 47 10.04 -9.52 11.73
CA ILE A 47 9.24 -8.47 11.07
C ILE A 47 9.94 -7.10 11.20
N LYS A 48 10.39 -6.74 12.41
CA LYS A 48 11.09 -5.47 12.66
C LYS A 48 12.43 -5.37 11.94
N GLN A 49 13.20 -6.46 11.90
CA GLN A 49 14.46 -6.54 11.16
C GLN A 49 14.21 -6.40 9.65
N ASN A 50 13.19 -7.08 9.12
CA ASN A 50 12.81 -6.99 7.71
C ASN A 50 12.45 -5.54 7.32
N GLN A 51 11.64 -4.85 8.12
CA GLN A 51 11.33 -3.42 7.93
C GLN A 51 12.59 -2.56 7.90
N THR A 52 13.52 -2.78 8.84
CA THR A 52 14.78 -2.03 8.90
C THR A 52 15.63 -2.24 7.65
N ILE A 53 15.73 -3.49 7.19
CA ILE A 53 16.45 -3.86 5.96
C ILE A 53 15.81 -3.20 4.74
N ARG A 54 14.47 -3.22 4.60
CA ARG A 54 13.73 -2.58 3.50
C ARG A 54 14.01 -1.08 3.43
N VAL A 55 13.88 -0.40 4.57
CA VAL A 55 14.13 1.04 4.69
C VAL A 55 15.57 1.38 4.28
N GLN A 56 16.55 0.58 4.68
CA GLN A 56 17.95 0.81 4.33
C GLN A 56 18.22 0.49 2.85
N ALA A 57 17.70 -0.62 2.33
CA ALA A 57 17.86 -1.05 0.95
C ALA A 57 17.35 0.01 -0.05
N TYR A 58 16.22 0.66 0.24
CA TYR A 58 15.73 1.79 -0.56
C TYR A 58 16.75 2.93 -0.63
N LYS A 59 17.28 3.35 0.54
CA LYS A 59 18.26 4.45 0.61
C LYS A 59 19.53 4.10 -0.15
N ASP A 60 20.03 2.88 0.03
CA ASP A 60 21.24 2.40 -0.63
C ASP A 60 21.06 2.35 -2.15
N LYS A 61 19.88 1.92 -2.63
CA LYS A 61 19.56 1.90 -4.07
C LYS A 61 19.50 3.30 -4.67
N VAL A 62 18.89 4.27 -3.98
CA VAL A 62 18.87 5.67 -4.40
C VAL A 62 20.29 6.24 -4.49
N ILE A 63 21.13 5.98 -3.48
CA ILE A 63 22.53 6.42 -3.48
C ILE A 63 23.33 5.75 -4.60
N GLN A 64 23.09 4.46 -4.85
CA GLN A 64 23.75 3.68 -5.90
C GLN A 64 23.48 4.30 -7.28
N ILE A 65 22.21 4.52 -7.64
CA ILE A 65 21.87 5.09 -8.95
C ILE A 65 22.31 6.55 -9.05
N ALA A 66 22.20 7.34 -7.99
CA ALA A 66 22.70 8.70 -7.97
C ALA A 66 24.21 8.76 -8.23
N THR A 67 24.97 7.84 -7.65
CA THR A 67 26.43 7.74 -7.86
C THR A 67 26.75 7.33 -9.29
N LYS A 68 26.02 6.34 -9.84
CA LYS A 68 26.17 5.91 -11.25
C LYS A 68 25.88 7.06 -12.22
N LEU A 69 24.79 7.79 -12.01
CA LEU A 69 24.42 8.95 -12.81
C LEU A 69 25.46 10.07 -12.76
N ARG A 70 26.05 10.33 -11.58
CA ARG A 70 27.15 11.29 -11.43
C ARG A 70 28.40 10.86 -12.22
N GLN A 71 28.75 9.58 -12.21
CA GLN A 71 29.96 9.05 -12.86
C GLN A 71 29.81 8.94 -14.39
N GLU A 72 28.69 8.41 -14.88
CA GLU A 72 28.52 8.11 -16.31
C GLU A 72 28.04 9.30 -17.14
N ILE A 73 27.24 10.20 -16.55
CA ILE A 73 26.60 11.32 -17.26
C ILE A 73 27.02 12.68 -16.71
N GLY A 74 27.71 12.74 -15.57
CA GLY A 74 28.04 14.01 -14.92
C GLY A 74 26.78 14.70 -14.39
N ALA A 75 25.84 13.93 -13.83
CA ALA A 75 24.49 14.39 -13.48
C ALA A 75 24.45 15.64 -12.55
N ASN A 76 25.48 15.86 -11.75
CA ASN A 76 25.64 17.02 -10.86
C ASN A 76 25.94 18.34 -11.60
N ALA A 77 26.36 18.29 -12.86
CA ALA A 77 26.71 19.45 -13.68
C ALA A 77 25.71 19.69 -14.83
N LEU A 78 24.61 18.93 -14.87
CA LEU A 78 23.58 19.09 -15.89
C LEU A 78 22.76 20.36 -15.67
N SER A 79 22.29 20.97 -16.76
CA SER A 79 21.39 22.12 -16.68
C SER A 79 19.97 21.70 -16.31
N ASP A 80 19.22 22.66 -15.75
CA ASP A 80 17.80 22.54 -15.44
C ASP A 80 16.97 22.05 -16.65
N GLU A 81 17.30 22.50 -17.86
CA GLU A 81 16.65 22.05 -19.11
C GLU A 81 16.77 20.53 -19.32
N VAL A 82 17.92 19.93 -18.99
CA VAL A 82 18.13 18.48 -19.12
C VAL A 82 17.26 17.75 -18.10
N TRP A 83 17.15 18.25 -16.88
CA TRP A 83 16.31 17.65 -15.83
C TRP A 83 14.81 17.76 -16.13
N GLN A 84 14.35 18.89 -16.68
CA GLN A 84 12.97 19.02 -17.16
C GLN A 84 12.66 18.01 -18.27
N GLN A 85 13.56 17.87 -19.24
CA GLN A 85 13.39 16.90 -20.31
C GLN A 85 13.46 15.46 -19.75
N ALA A 86 14.36 15.16 -18.81
CA ALA A 86 14.46 13.84 -18.20
C ALA A 86 13.16 13.45 -17.50
N LYS A 87 12.54 14.38 -16.76
CA LYS A 87 11.23 14.19 -16.14
C LYS A 87 10.13 13.91 -17.18
N ALA A 88 10.10 14.65 -18.29
CA ALA A 88 9.13 14.44 -19.35
C ALA A 88 9.30 13.08 -20.04
N GLU A 89 10.54 12.69 -20.35
CA GLU A 89 10.84 11.36 -20.92
C GLU A 89 10.48 10.25 -19.93
N TYR A 90 10.72 10.45 -18.63
CA TYR A 90 10.32 9.51 -17.59
C TYR A 90 8.80 9.33 -17.53
N CYS A 91 8.02 10.42 -17.57
CA CYS A 91 6.56 10.33 -17.67
C CYS A 91 6.09 9.53 -18.89
N ASN A 92 6.75 9.69 -20.04
CA ASN A 92 6.41 8.95 -21.25
C ASN A 92 6.65 7.45 -21.07
N LEU A 93 7.74 7.06 -20.41
CA LEU A 93 8.02 5.65 -20.10
C LEU A 93 7.00 5.05 -19.13
N LEU A 94 6.42 5.87 -18.24
CA LEU A 94 5.49 5.41 -17.21
C LEU A 94 4.03 5.26 -17.66
N GLN A 95 3.65 5.66 -18.88
CA GLN A 95 2.24 5.66 -19.32
C GLN A 95 1.52 4.31 -19.18
N LEU A 96 2.26 3.20 -19.30
CA LEU A 96 1.74 1.84 -19.16
C LEU A 96 2.33 1.08 -17.96
N HIS A 97 3.07 1.78 -17.10
CA HIS A 97 3.77 1.18 -15.97
C HIS A 97 2.82 1.02 -14.78
N SER A 98 2.54 -0.22 -14.37
CA SER A 98 1.59 -0.55 -13.28
C SER A 98 1.90 0.16 -11.95
N GLN A 99 3.18 0.40 -11.67
CA GLN A 99 3.66 1.07 -10.46
C GLN A 99 4.14 2.52 -10.73
N SER A 100 3.50 3.23 -11.66
CA SER A 100 3.92 4.57 -12.10
C SER A 100 4.08 5.58 -10.95
N GLU A 101 3.22 5.53 -9.94
CA GLU A 101 3.28 6.42 -8.78
C GLU A 101 4.51 6.17 -7.90
N TRP A 102 4.84 4.91 -7.66
CA TRP A 102 6.05 4.56 -6.92
C TRP A 102 7.30 4.95 -7.71
N ALA A 103 7.29 4.71 -9.01
CA ALA A 103 8.37 5.10 -9.90
C ALA A 103 8.61 6.63 -9.91
N LYS A 104 7.54 7.45 -9.89
CA LYS A 104 7.63 8.93 -9.80
C LYS A 104 8.27 9.39 -8.49
N ALA A 105 7.90 8.77 -7.37
CA ALA A 105 8.53 9.08 -6.08
C ALA A 105 10.01 8.69 -6.07
N TYR A 106 10.35 7.50 -6.58
CA TYR A 106 11.74 7.07 -6.72
C TYR A 106 12.59 8.04 -7.54
N PHE A 107 12.06 8.53 -8.68
CA PHE A 107 12.72 9.57 -9.47
C PHE A 107 12.95 10.86 -8.67
N SER A 108 11.97 11.27 -7.85
CA SER A 108 12.07 12.45 -7.00
C SER A 108 13.14 12.30 -5.92
N SER A 109 13.24 11.11 -5.29
CA SER A 109 14.29 10.80 -4.30
C SER A 109 15.68 10.78 -4.95
N VAL A 110 15.82 10.18 -6.14
CA VAL A 110 17.09 10.18 -6.89
C VAL A 110 17.51 11.60 -7.28
N THR A 111 16.57 12.40 -7.77
CA THR A 111 16.86 13.79 -8.19
C THR A 111 17.28 14.65 -6.99
N THR A 112 16.58 14.50 -5.85
CA THR A 112 16.93 15.18 -4.60
C THR A 112 18.31 14.77 -4.09
N GLU A 113 18.63 13.47 -4.12
CA GLU A 113 19.95 12.97 -3.76
C GLU A 113 21.04 13.52 -4.67
N ILE A 114 20.82 13.58 -5.99
CA ILE A 114 21.83 14.10 -6.94
C ILE A 114 22.06 15.60 -6.75
N LEU A 115 20.98 16.38 -6.64
CA LEU A 115 21.02 17.85 -6.61
C LEU A 115 21.28 18.44 -5.21
N LYS A 116 21.41 17.59 -4.17
CA LYS A 116 21.74 17.92 -2.76
C LYS A 116 21.41 19.37 -2.36
N CYS A 117 20.18 19.60 -1.90
CA CYS A 117 19.70 20.81 -1.21
C CYS A 117 20.06 22.19 -1.80
N HIS A 118 20.47 22.31 -3.07
CA HIS A 118 20.63 23.65 -3.68
C HIS A 118 19.29 24.27 -4.12
N TYR A 119 18.21 23.48 -4.10
CA TYR A 119 16.87 23.90 -4.47
C TYR A 119 15.92 23.53 -3.32
N PHE A 120 15.61 24.52 -2.47
CA PHE A 120 14.60 24.38 -1.40
C PHE A 120 13.17 24.18 -1.96
N ASP A 121 12.98 24.39 -3.26
CA ASP A 121 11.86 23.92 -4.07
C ASP A 121 12.44 23.31 -5.34
N ASN A 122 12.53 21.98 -5.41
CA ASN A 122 13.06 21.30 -6.60
C ASN A 122 11.93 21.14 -7.64
N PRO A 123 11.88 21.95 -8.71
CA PRO A 123 10.79 21.89 -9.71
C PRO A 123 10.78 20.56 -10.49
N PHE A 124 11.85 19.78 -10.40
CA PHE A 124 12.00 18.50 -11.08
C PHE A 124 11.42 17.34 -10.27
N THR A 125 11.16 17.53 -8.97
CA THR A 125 10.38 16.55 -8.20
C THR A 125 8.95 16.50 -8.71
N PHE A 126 8.34 15.32 -8.65
CA PHE A 126 6.92 15.19 -8.88
C PHE A 126 6.19 15.84 -7.70
N SER A 127 5.50 16.96 -7.95
CA SER A 127 4.74 17.64 -6.91
C SER A 127 3.58 16.76 -6.46
N LYS A 128 3.39 16.73 -5.14
CA LYS A 128 2.38 16.00 -4.34
C LYS A 128 0.94 16.11 -4.85
N THR A 129 0.64 17.09 -5.71
CA THR A 129 -0.71 17.39 -6.21
C THR A 129 -0.98 16.91 -7.65
N HIS A 130 0.02 16.43 -8.39
CA HIS A 130 -0.12 16.14 -9.82
C HIS A 130 0.23 14.70 -10.20
N SER A 131 -0.36 13.75 -9.50
CA SER A 131 -0.43 12.36 -9.95
C SER A 131 -1.72 12.11 -10.72
N LEU A 132 -1.83 12.75 -11.89
CA LEU A 132 -2.88 12.47 -12.88
C LEU A 132 -2.40 11.33 -13.78
N THR A 133 -2.41 10.13 -13.24
CA THR A 133 -2.53 8.92 -14.04
C THR A 133 -3.21 7.88 -13.17
N GLU A 134 -4.51 8.06 -12.95
CA GLU A 134 -5.41 6.99 -12.55
C GLU A 134 -5.38 5.97 -13.70
N GLN A 135 -4.39 5.08 -13.68
CA GLN A 135 -4.50 3.85 -14.44
C GLN A 135 -5.69 3.15 -13.79
N LEU A 136 -6.80 3.06 -14.53
CA LEU A 136 -8.01 2.35 -14.16
C LEU A 136 -7.64 0.88 -13.98
N ALA A 137 -7.01 0.54 -12.86
CA ALA A 137 -6.95 -0.81 -12.37
C ALA A 137 -8.40 -1.23 -12.23
N THR A 138 -8.79 -2.28 -12.93
CA THR A 138 -10.11 -2.85 -12.73
C THR A 138 -10.19 -3.22 -11.25
N PRO A 139 -11.12 -2.64 -10.46
CA PRO A 139 -11.15 -2.81 -9.01
C PRO A 139 -11.24 -4.29 -8.59
N SER A 140 -11.64 -5.18 -9.50
CA SER A 140 -11.78 -6.62 -9.29
C SER A 140 -10.50 -7.40 -8.98
N SER A 141 -9.28 -6.90 -9.27
CA SER A 141 -8.06 -7.73 -9.09
C SER A 141 -7.52 -7.77 -7.67
N ILE A 142 -7.81 -6.77 -6.84
CA ILE A 142 -7.30 -6.68 -5.46
C ILE A 142 -8.32 -7.08 -4.40
N PHE A 143 -9.56 -7.37 -4.79
CA PHE A 143 -10.62 -7.73 -3.85
C PHE A 143 -10.99 -9.21 -3.93
N ALA A 144 -10.97 -9.89 -2.79
CA ALA A 144 -11.75 -11.09 -2.58
C ALA A 144 -13.23 -10.70 -2.42
N LEU A 145 -14.08 -11.26 -3.27
CA LEU A 145 -15.52 -11.00 -3.28
C LEU A 145 -16.26 -12.11 -2.53
N SER A 146 -17.16 -11.74 -1.64
CA SER A 146 -18.10 -12.67 -1.00
C SER A 146 -19.49 -12.06 -0.97
N SER A 147 -20.53 -12.86 -1.21
CA SER A 147 -21.91 -12.38 -1.18
C SER A 147 -22.82 -13.38 -0.49
N THR A 148 -23.90 -12.88 0.09
CA THR A 148 -24.92 -13.73 0.71
C THR A 148 -26.30 -13.11 0.57
N HIS A 149 -27.29 -13.99 0.48
CA HIS A 149 -28.72 -13.67 0.56
C HIS A 149 -29.29 -13.95 1.96
N SER A 150 -28.46 -14.43 2.88
CA SER A 150 -28.84 -14.75 4.25
C SER A 150 -28.73 -13.52 5.15
N SER A 151 -29.63 -13.42 6.12
CA SER A 151 -29.49 -12.46 7.23
C SER A 151 -28.38 -12.85 8.21
N ASP A 152 -27.92 -14.10 8.16
CA ASP A 152 -26.74 -14.54 8.89
C ASP A 152 -25.47 -14.30 8.05
N LEU A 153 -24.63 -13.37 8.51
CA LEU A 153 -23.37 -13.01 7.86
C LEU A 153 -22.19 -13.85 8.40
N LYS A 154 -22.38 -14.69 9.43
CA LYS A 154 -21.29 -15.54 9.96
C LYS A 154 -20.60 -16.39 8.90
N PRO A 155 -21.31 -17.08 7.98
CA PRO A 155 -20.65 -17.87 6.94
C PRO A 155 -19.77 -17.01 6.01
N VAL A 156 -20.16 -15.76 5.78
CA VAL A 156 -19.37 -14.82 4.97
C VAL A 156 -18.07 -14.49 5.67
N TRP A 157 -18.10 -14.16 6.96
CA TRP A 157 -16.89 -13.89 7.74
C TRP A 157 -15.97 -15.11 7.82
N HIS A 158 -16.53 -16.31 7.93
CA HIS A 158 -15.76 -17.54 7.85
C HIS A 158 -15.06 -17.68 6.50
N ASN A 159 -15.76 -17.42 5.40
CA ASN A 159 -15.19 -17.45 4.05
C ASN A 159 -14.09 -16.39 3.85
N ILE A 160 -14.31 -15.17 4.35
CA ILE A 160 -13.31 -14.09 4.31
C ILE A 160 -12.06 -14.50 5.06
N LEU A 161 -12.18 -15.04 6.28
CA LEU A 161 -11.02 -15.46 7.07
C LEU A 161 -10.31 -16.67 6.45
N SER A 162 -11.07 -17.61 5.88
CA SER A 162 -10.52 -18.80 5.22
C SER A 162 -9.81 -18.46 3.92
N TYR A 163 -10.21 -17.39 3.22
CA TYR A 163 -9.58 -16.94 1.98
C TYR A 163 -8.07 -16.67 2.14
N PHE A 164 -7.67 -16.15 3.30
CA PHE A 164 -6.27 -15.83 3.57
C PHE A 164 -5.41 -17.06 3.89
N ASP A 165 -5.99 -18.27 3.99
CA ASP A 165 -5.29 -19.54 4.19
C ASP A 165 -4.30 -19.52 5.37
N TRP A 166 -4.79 -19.06 6.53
CA TRP A 166 -3.98 -18.97 7.75
C TRP A 166 -3.51 -20.36 8.21
N GLN A 167 -2.21 -20.52 8.43
CA GLN A 167 -1.61 -21.77 8.91
C GLN A 167 -1.73 -21.91 10.43
N THR A 168 -1.77 -20.79 11.15
CA THR A 168 -2.04 -20.76 12.59
C THR A 168 -3.54 -20.73 12.84
N PRO A 169 -4.11 -21.64 13.65
CA PRO A 169 -5.55 -21.72 13.85
C PRO A 169 -6.07 -20.57 14.72
N PHE A 170 -7.36 -20.23 14.54
CA PHE A 170 -8.02 -19.21 15.33
C PHE A 170 -8.56 -19.76 16.67
N ALA A 171 -8.25 -19.10 17.76
CA ALA A 171 -8.87 -19.30 19.06
C ALA A 171 -10.31 -18.74 19.07
N HIS A 172 -11.24 -19.54 19.59
CA HIS A 172 -12.62 -19.13 19.88
C HIS A 172 -13.38 -18.46 18.72
N LEU A 173 -13.05 -18.80 17.47
CA LEU A 173 -13.55 -18.11 16.28
C LEU A 173 -15.08 -17.93 16.27
N GLU A 174 -15.84 -18.99 16.55
CA GLU A 174 -17.31 -18.96 16.56
C GLU A 174 -17.89 -17.99 17.59
N THR A 175 -17.30 -17.96 18.79
CA THR A 175 -17.71 -17.01 19.84
C THR A 175 -17.39 -15.59 19.42
N THR A 176 -16.20 -15.36 18.87
CA THR A 176 -15.75 -14.05 18.44
C THR A 176 -16.59 -13.50 17.28
N LEU A 177 -16.91 -14.33 16.28
CA LEU A 177 -17.83 -13.96 15.19
C LEU A 177 -19.24 -13.65 15.71
N THR A 178 -19.71 -14.38 16.73
CA THR A 178 -21.00 -14.06 17.38
C THR A 178 -20.98 -12.67 18.01
N ASN A 179 -19.90 -12.30 18.69
CA ASN A 179 -19.73 -10.99 19.31
C ASN A 179 -19.67 -9.88 18.26
N ILE A 180 -18.92 -10.08 17.17
CA ILE A 180 -18.85 -9.15 16.03
C ILE A 180 -20.23 -8.94 15.43
N MET A 181 -21.01 -10.01 15.24
CA MET A 181 -22.37 -9.91 14.72
C MET A 181 -23.31 -9.13 15.63
N GLN A 182 -23.17 -9.31 16.94
CA GLN A 182 -23.94 -8.53 17.91
C GLN A 182 -23.55 -7.05 17.85
N MET A 183 -22.26 -6.75 17.76
CA MET A 183 -21.76 -5.38 17.66
C MET A 183 -22.25 -4.68 16.39
N LEU A 184 -22.19 -5.37 15.24
CA LEU A 184 -22.70 -4.85 13.96
C LEU A 184 -24.20 -4.56 14.05
N LYS A 185 -25.00 -5.45 14.66
CA LYS A 185 -26.44 -5.19 14.88
C LYS A 185 -26.69 -3.93 15.71
N THR A 186 -25.90 -3.73 16.77
CA THR A 186 -25.98 -2.52 17.61
C THR A 186 -25.57 -1.27 16.82
N HIS A 187 -24.48 -1.33 16.06
CA HIS A 187 -23.95 -0.21 15.28
C HIS A 187 -24.94 0.29 14.23
N TYR A 188 -25.57 -0.63 13.47
CA TYR A 188 -26.53 -0.24 12.44
C TYR A 188 -27.91 0.15 12.98
N GLN A 189 -28.17 0.00 14.28
CA GLN A 189 -29.46 0.31 14.94
C GLN A 189 -30.68 -0.29 14.22
N LYS A 190 -30.50 -1.36 13.42
CA LYS A 190 -31.55 -2.00 12.65
C LYS A 190 -32.08 -3.21 13.44
N PRO A 191 -33.31 -3.17 13.96
CA PRO A 191 -33.96 -4.36 14.48
C PRO A 191 -34.34 -5.23 13.27
N SER A 192 -33.62 -6.33 13.11
CA SER A 192 -33.84 -7.33 12.05
C SER A 192 -33.48 -6.85 10.64
N VAL A 193 -32.34 -7.34 10.15
CA VAL A 193 -31.98 -7.43 8.73
C VAL A 193 -33.19 -8.02 7.99
N SER A 194 -33.80 -7.29 7.06
CA SER A 194 -34.90 -7.85 6.26
C SER A 194 -34.34 -9.00 5.42
N PRO A 195 -35.06 -10.14 5.30
CA PRO A 195 -34.58 -11.34 4.58
C PRO A 195 -34.40 -11.15 3.05
N THR A 196 -34.57 -9.94 2.54
CA THR A 196 -34.37 -9.54 1.14
C THR A 196 -33.10 -8.71 0.92
N GLU A 197 -32.26 -8.54 1.95
CA GLU A 197 -31.09 -7.67 1.90
C GLU A 197 -29.88 -8.41 1.31
N HIS A 198 -29.46 -8.02 0.10
CA HIS A 198 -28.29 -8.56 -0.57
C HIS A 198 -27.02 -7.89 -0.05
N TRP A 199 -26.20 -8.64 0.66
CA TRP A 199 -24.90 -8.16 1.14
C TRP A 199 -23.79 -8.59 0.20
N HIS A 200 -22.97 -7.62 -0.18
CA HIS A 200 -21.74 -7.85 -0.94
C HIS A 200 -20.56 -7.38 -0.09
N PHE A 201 -19.53 -8.20 -0.01
CA PHE A 201 -18.30 -7.93 0.70
C PHE A 201 -17.17 -7.88 -0.30
N GLN A 202 -16.36 -6.83 -0.18
CA GLN A 202 -15.13 -6.69 -0.93
C GLN A 202 -14.00 -6.52 0.07
N VAL A 203 -13.05 -7.44 0.09
CA VAL A 203 -11.97 -7.47 1.07
C VAL A 203 -10.65 -7.46 0.33
N LEU A 204 -9.66 -6.68 0.78
CA LEU A 204 -8.33 -6.70 0.17
C LEU A 204 -7.77 -8.13 0.15
N ASN A 205 -7.16 -8.52 -0.96
CA ASN A 205 -6.63 -9.87 -1.14
C ASN A 205 -5.43 -10.18 -0.25
N HIS A 206 -4.76 -9.15 0.29
CA HIS A 206 -3.72 -9.30 1.29
C HIS A 206 -4.05 -8.52 2.57
N PRO A 207 -3.82 -9.12 3.75
CA PRO A 207 -3.86 -8.37 5.00
C PRO A 207 -2.65 -7.44 5.07
N ILE A 208 -2.82 -6.33 5.79
CA ILE A 208 -1.74 -5.38 6.03
C ILE A 208 -1.22 -5.60 7.45
N TYR A 209 0.09 -5.81 7.62
CA TYR A 209 0.70 -6.10 8.91
C TYR A 209 1.33 -4.87 9.54
N HIS A 210 1.16 -4.72 10.85
CA HIS A 210 1.81 -3.69 11.63
C HIS A 210 2.00 -4.12 13.08
N ASN A 211 3.24 -3.94 13.57
CA ASN A 211 3.68 -4.42 14.87
C ASN A 211 3.35 -5.91 15.07
N GLN A 212 2.37 -6.22 15.91
CA GLN A 212 1.92 -7.57 16.27
C GLN A 212 0.50 -7.86 15.74
N HIS A 213 0.00 -7.02 14.84
CA HIS A 213 -1.35 -7.08 14.32
C HIS A 213 -1.36 -7.28 12.80
N ALA A 214 -2.35 -8.03 12.33
CA ALA A 214 -2.72 -8.11 10.93
C ALA A 214 -4.09 -7.46 10.74
N TYR A 215 -4.19 -6.57 9.76
CA TYR A 215 -5.39 -5.82 9.46
C TYR A 215 -5.99 -6.30 8.14
N VAL A 216 -7.21 -6.83 8.22
CA VAL A 216 -8.00 -7.19 7.04
C VAL A 216 -8.97 -6.06 6.76
N PHE A 217 -8.69 -5.30 5.71
CA PHE A 217 -9.54 -4.18 5.28
C PHE A 217 -10.56 -4.65 4.25
N GLY A 218 -11.79 -4.19 4.40
CA GLY A 218 -12.85 -4.49 3.46
C GLY A 218 -13.99 -3.48 3.51
N GLN A 219 -14.96 -3.67 2.64
CA GLN A 219 -16.21 -2.93 2.65
C GLN A 219 -17.40 -3.87 2.48
N MET A 220 -18.45 -3.56 3.23
CA MET A 220 -19.76 -4.17 3.16
C MET A 220 -20.66 -3.24 2.36
N ILE A 221 -21.26 -3.77 1.31
CA ILE A 221 -22.13 -3.04 0.40
C ILE A 221 -23.52 -3.65 0.53
N GLN A 222 -24.47 -2.80 0.89
CA GLN A 222 -25.88 -3.13 1.00
C GLN A 222 -26.70 -2.10 0.22
N ASN A 223 -27.30 -2.52 -0.90
CA ASN A 223 -28.00 -1.62 -1.82
C ASN A 223 -27.08 -0.44 -2.25
N GLU A 224 -27.40 0.79 -1.83
CA GLU A 224 -26.59 1.99 -2.09
C GLU A 224 -25.72 2.40 -0.88
N GLN A 225 -25.82 1.71 0.25
CA GLN A 225 -25.03 1.97 1.45
C GLN A 225 -23.73 1.17 1.41
N GLN A 226 -22.61 1.86 1.61
CA GLN A 226 -21.28 1.26 1.72
C GLN A 226 -20.74 1.54 3.12
N GLN A 227 -20.28 0.49 3.81
CA GLN A 227 -19.59 0.60 5.08
C GLN A 227 -18.22 -0.04 4.97
N THR A 228 -17.18 0.73 5.26
CA THR A 228 -15.81 0.22 5.35
C THR A 228 -15.56 -0.42 6.72
N PHE A 229 -14.66 -1.39 6.76
CA PHE A 229 -14.26 -2.03 8.00
C PHE A 229 -12.78 -2.42 7.99
N ALA A 230 -12.19 -2.49 9.19
CA ALA A 230 -10.89 -3.08 9.42
C ALA A 230 -11.00 -4.14 10.52
N LEU A 231 -10.76 -5.40 10.18
CA LEU A 231 -10.70 -6.50 11.14
C LEU A 231 -9.27 -6.60 11.68
N VAL A 232 -9.11 -6.56 12.99
CA VAL A 232 -7.81 -6.62 13.67
C VAL A 232 -7.57 -8.03 14.18
N ILE A 233 -6.54 -8.68 13.65
CA ILE A 233 -6.11 -10.03 14.02
C ILE A 233 -4.82 -9.91 14.83
N THR A 234 -4.74 -10.63 15.93
CA THR A 234 -3.56 -10.70 16.81
C THR A 234 -3.36 -12.14 17.31
N HIS A 235 -2.37 -12.35 18.17
CA HIS A 235 -2.15 -13.62 18.86
C HIS A 235 -2.71 -13.57 20.28
N ASP A 236 -3.31 -14.68 20.71
CA ASP A 236 -3.69 -14.88 22.11
C ASP A 236 -2.48 -15.32 22.97
N ALA A 237 -2.73 -15.56 24.26
CA ALA A 237 -1.69 -16.03 25.18
C ALA A 237 -1.11 -17.42 24.84
N ASN A 238 -1.78 -18.21 23.99
CA ASN A 238 -1.35 -19.52 23.54
C ASN A 238 -0.73 -19.49 22.13
N ALA A 239 -0.45 -18.29 21.60
CA ALA A 239 0.04 -18.07 20.24
C ALA A 239 -0.92 -18.58 19.14
N LEU A 240 -2.22 -18.64 19.42
CA LEU A 240 -3.26 -18.85 18.43
C LEU A 240 -3.73 -17.51 17.87
N LEU A 241 -4.21 -17.47 16.63
CA LEU A 241 -4.79 -16.26 16.08
C LEU A 241 -6.11 -15.93 16.78
N CYS A 242 -6.37 -14.67 17.05
CA CYS A 242 -7.66 -14.22 17.53
C CYS A 242 -8.02 -12.89 16.87
N ILE A 243 -9.32 -12.65 16.75
CA ILE A 243 -9.82 -11.35 16.29
C ILE A 243 -9.98 -10.48 17.52
N ASP A 244 -9.18 -9.43 17.60
CA ASP A 244 -9.20 -8.48 18.71
C ASP A 244 -10.44 -7.59 18.62
N THR A 245 -10.67 -6.99 17.45
CA THR A 245 -11.79 -6.08 17.21
C THR A 245 -12.09 -5.92 15.72
N ILE A 246 -13.21 -5.26 15.42
CA ILE A 246 -13.52 -4.74 14.08
C ILE A 246 -13.81 -3.25 14.20
N LEU A 247 -13.08 -2.45 13.42
CA LEU A 247 -13.26 -1.01 13.34
C LEU A 247 -14.20 -0.69 12.19
N LEU A 248 -15.19 0.16 12.43
CA LEU A 248 -16.22 0.54 11.44
C LEU A 248 -16.21 2.04 11.16
N GLU A 249 -15.75 2.86 12.10
CA GLU A 249 -15.76 4.32 11.97
C GLU A 249 -14.49 4.82 11.31
N HIS A 250 -14.63 5.82 10.44
CA HIS A 250 -13.53 6.44 9.71
C HIS A 250 -12.46 7.02 10.65
N GLU A 251 -12.88 7.58 11.79
CA GLU A 251 -11.99 8.16 12.80
C GLU A 251 -11.15 7.09 13.50
N GLN A 252 -11.74 5.94 13.83
CA GLN A 252 -11.04 4.82 14.45
C GLN A 252 -9.99 4.24 13.50
N ILE A 253 -10.38 4.07 12.23
CA ILE A 253 -9.51 3.62 11.16
C ILE A 253 -8.38 4.64 10.94
N ALA A 254 -8.67 5.95 10.93
CA ALA A 254 -7.66 7.01 10.80
C ALA A 254 -6.61 6.98 11.92
N ILE A 255 -6.98 6.63 13.15
CA ILE A 255 -6.04 6.54 14.27
C ILE A 255 -4.96 5.48 14.01
N LEU A 256 -5.31 4.34 13.39
CA LEU A 256 -4.32 3.32 12.99
C LEU A 256 -3.21 3.92 12.11
N PHE A 257 -3.55 4.97 11.36
CA PHE A 257 -2.67 5.60 10.37
C PHE A 257 -2.04 6.91 10.86
N SER A 258 -2.42 7.37 12.04
CA SER A 258 -1.93 8.63 12.62
C SER A 258 -0.47 8.55 13.09
N SER A 259 0.03 7.35 13.39
CA SER A 259 1.42 7.14 13.80
C SER A 259 2.34 6.97 12.57
N LEU A 260 2.87 8.09 12.06
CA LEU A 260 3.80 8.17 10.92
C LEU A 260 5.16 7.47 11.14
N GLN A 261 5.34 6.67 12.20
CA GLN A 261 6.64 6.10 12.60
C GLN A 261 6.76 4.60 12.41
N THR A 262 5.68 3.93 12.00
CA THR A 262 5.64 2.47 11.93
C THR A 262 4.95 2.06 10.66
N TYR A 263 5.74 1.49 9.78
CA TYR A 263 5.36 1.16 8.43
C TYR A 263 4.52 -0.11 8.37
N PHE A 264 3.63 -0.17 7.38
CA PHE A 264 2.75 -1.30 7.16
C PHE A 264 3.26 -2.15 6.01
N LEU A 265 3.20 -3.45 6.22
CA LEU A 265 3.71 -4.44 5.30
C LEU A 265 2.53 -5.10 4.59
N ALA A 266 2.51 -5.03 3.26
CA ALA A 266 1.54 -5.72 2.43
C ALA A 266 2.20 -6.18 1.15
N ASP A 267 1.80 -7.36 0.67
CA ASP A 267 2.14 -7.85 -0.65
C ASP A 267 1.23 -7.16 -1.67
N LEU A 268 1.80 -6.27 -2.48
CA LEU A 268 1.05 -5.31 -3.29
C LEU A 268 1.45 -5.38 -4.77
N ASP A 269 0.69 -6.14 -5.55
CA ASP A 269 0.80 -6.14 -7.02
C ASP A 269 0.45 -4.77 -7.64
N LEU A 270 -0.57 -4.09 -7.06
CA LEU A 270 -1.11 -2.81 -7.55
C LEU A 270 -1.28 -1.81 -6.40
N PRO A 271 -0.20 -1.16 -5.96
CA PRO A 271 -0.25 -0.30 -4.78
C PRO A 271 -1.18 0.92 -4.91
N SER A 272 -1.37 1.44 -6.12
CA SER A 272 -2.28 2.57 -6.36
C SER A 272 -3.73 2.24 -6.04
N THR A 273 -4.19 1.05 -6.42
CA THR A 273 -5.56 0.59 -6.16
C THR A 273 -5.80 0.38 -4.66
N TYR A 274 -4.78 -0.10 -3.96
CA TYR A 274 -4.80 -0.18 -2.49
C TYR A 274 -4.90 1.19 -1.84
N VAL A 275 -4.08 2.16 -2.27
CA VAL A 275 -4.15 3.54 -1.77
C VAL A 275 -5.50 4.18 -2.04
N GLU A 276 -6.08 3.96 -3.23
CA GLU A 276 -7.42 4.47 -3.57
C GLU A 276 -8.48 3.90 -2.64
N PHE A 277 -8.46 2.59 -2.39
CA PHE A 277 -9.38 1.96 -1.46
C PHE A 277 -9.19 2.43 -0.02
N LEU A 278 -7.96 2.49 0.47
CA LEU A 278 -7.66 2.98 1.81
C LEU A 278 -8.10 4.44 1.99
N HIS A 279 -7.96 5.27 0.95
CA HIS A 279 -8.44 6.65 0.94
C HIS A 279 -9.98 6.74 1.03
N THR A 280 -10.76 5.75 0.57
CA THR A 280 -12.20 5.74 0.83
C THR A 280 -12.52 5.48 2.31
N MET A 281 -11.63 4.76 3.02
CA MET A 281 -11.76 4.48 4.46
C MET A 281 -11.30 5.62 5.35
N SER A 282 -10.41 6.49 4.87
CA SER A 282 -10.03 7.72 5.58
C SER A 282 -9.83 8.88 4.60
N PRO A 283 -10.91 9.56 4.20
CA PRO A 283 -10.84 10.64 3.21
C PRO A 283 -10.04 11.87 3.67
N ASN A 284 -9.87 12.02 4.99
CA ASN A 284 -9.09 13.10 5.58
C ASN A 284 -7.57 12.87 5.47
N GLN A 285 -7.14 11.64 5.18
CA GLN A 285 -5.73 11.29 4.97
C GLN A 285 -5.36 11.50 3.50
N SER A 286 -4.26 12.21 3.23
CA SER A 286 -3.82 12.41 1.85
C SER A 286 -3.38 11.08 1.20
N LYS A 287 -3.57 10.96 -0.13
CA LYS A 287 -3.05 9.81 -0.92
C LYS A 287 -1.55 9.62 -0.69
N ASP A 288 -0.77 10.70 -0.57
CA ASP A 288 0.66 10.64 -0.25
C ASP A 288 0.93 10.02 1.12
N GLY A 289 0.10 10.34 2.12
CA GLY A 289 0.17 9.74 3.44
C GLY A 289 0.03 8.22 3.37
N TRP A 290 -0.86 7.73 2.50
CA TRP A 290 -1.04 6.29 2.25
C TRP A 290 0.13 5.64 1.51
N TYR A 291 0.75 6.33 0.56
CA TYR A 291 1.95 5.82 -0.10
C TYR A 291 3.16 5.76 0.85
N ALA A 292 3.35 6.79 1.68
CA ALA A 292 4.39 6.77 2.71
C ALA A 292 4.15 5.66 3.74
N PHE A 293 2.88 5.42 4.06
CA PHE A 293 2.42 4.39 4.98
C PHE A 293 2.72 2.97 4.49
N LEU A 294 2.57 2.70 3.21
CA LEU A 294 2.89 1.41 2.57
C LEU A 294 4.39 1.23 2.25
N GLU A 295 5.28 2.08 2.77
CA GLU A 295 6.72 2.14 2.46
C GLU A 295 7.07 2.43 0.99
N LEU A 296 6.11 2.90 0.20
CA LEU A 296 6.33 3.12 -1.23
C LEU A 296 6.98 4.47 -1.50
N GLN A 297 7.02 5.39 -0.53
CA GLN A 297 7.54 6.74 -0.73
C GLN A 297 8.29 7.26 0.51
N LYS A 298 9.37 8.02 0.28
CA LYS A 298 10.14 8.77 1.31
C LYS A 298 10.37 10.21 0.90
#